data_AF-X0ASA8-F1
#
_entry.id   AF-X0ASA8-F1
#
_cell.length_a   1.000
_cell.length_b   1.000
_cell.length_c   1.000
_cell.angle_alpha   90.00
_cell.angle_beta   90.00
_cell.angle_gamma   90.00
#
_symmetry.space_group_name_H-M   'P 1'
#
loop_
_entity.id
_entity.type
_entity.pdbx_description
1 polymer ?
#
loop_
_entity_poly.entity_id
_entity_poly.type
_entity_poly.pdbx_seq_one_letter_code
_entity_poly.pdbx_strand_id
1 'polypeptide(L)'
;MVGQSLQQDLNRLRVSHEKIFDTAILTAEAVFGTGTPFGRRWSLQSLCADLLKFRIRQGSNTHDAWEDAMAAREVALWCICYPDKLKQWAKRARKKHMAEKAKRAERRRNKRRNMYYSAPVPDDEYEDCGYYHDYGENEDDEILRWEDVIEWEMWPKSPPSSD
;
A
#
# COMPACT_ATOMS: atom_id res chain seq x y z
N MET A 1 11.85 -3.79 23.87
CA MET A 1 10.47 -4.30 23.64
C MET A 1 10.40 -5.02 22.31
N VAL A 2 9.54 -6.03 22.21
CA VAL A 2 9.27 -6.79 20.98
C VAL A 2 7.77 -6.74 20.71
N GLY A 3 7.36 -6.52 19.48
CA GLY A 3 5.94 -6.46 19.13
C GLY A 3 5.69 -6.11 17.68
N GLN A 4 4.42 -5.87 17.34
CA GLN A 4 3.98 -5.52 15.99
C GLN A 4 3.45 -4.08 15.98
N SER A 5 4.00 -3.21 15.13
CA SER A 5 3.52 -1.81 14.98
C SER A 5 3.52 -1.02 16.29
N LEU A 6 4.56 -1.22 17.10
CA LEU A 6 4.70 -0.72 18.48
C LEU A 6 4.62 0.81 18.57
N GLN A 7 4.90 1.53 17.47
CA GLN A 7 4.78 2.99 17.45
C GLN A 7 3.38 3.47 17.88
N GLN A 8 2.32 2.76 17.49
CA GLN A 8 0.96 3.13 17.88
C GLN A 8 0.73 2.96 19.38
N ASP A 9 1.19 1.83 19.93
CA ASP A 9 1.04 1.50 21.34
C ASP A 9 1.85 2.46 22.22
N LEU A 10 3.10 2.73 21.84
CA LEU A 10 4.00 3.63 22.57
C LEU A 10 3.50 5.07 22.58
N ASN A 11 2.96 5.55 21.46
CA ASN A 11 2.34 6.86 21.39
C ASN A 11 1.14 6.97 22.34
N ARG A 12 0.29 5.93 22.40
CA ARG A 12 -0.87 5.91 23.30
C ARG A 12 -0.47 5.83 24.77
N LEU A 13 0.56 5.04 25.07
CA LEU A 13 1.10 4.89 26.42
C LEU A 13 1.97 6.07 26.86
N ARG A 14 2.35 6.97 25.92
CA ARG A 14 3.28 8.08 26.14
C ARG A 14 4.63 7.61 26.68
N VAL A 15 5.11 6.47 26.19
CA VAL A 15 6.38 5.85 26.58
C VAL A 15 7.38 5.99 25.44
N SER A 16 8.59 6.42 25.76
CA SER A 16 9.75 6.34 24.87
C SER A 16 10.67 5.21 25.33
N HIS A 17 11.15 4.41 24.39
CA HIS A 17 12.04 3.30 24.68
C HIS A 17 12.99 3.09 23.51
N GLU A 18 14.30 3.05 23.77
CA GLU A 18 15.31 3.05 22.72
C GLU A 18 15.40 1.70 21.97
N LYS A 19 15.34 0.58 22.71
CA LYS A 19 15.55 -0.75 22.14
C LYS A 19 14.23 -1.41 21.75
N ILE A 20 13.81 -1.22 20.51
CA ILE A 20 12.55 -1.75 19.97
C ILE A 20 12.84 -2.75 18.85
N PHE A 21 12.15 -3.89 18.89
CA PHE A 21 12.08 -4.85 17.80
C PHE A 21 10.65 -4.89 17.28
N ASP A 22 10.40 -4.22 16.16
CA ASP A 22 9.08 -4.15 15.53
C ASP A 22 9.02 -5.10 14.34
N THR A 23 8.19 -6.14 14.44
CA THR A 23 8.02 -7.14 13.38
C THR A 23 7.41 -6.58 12.10
N ALA A 24 6.61 -5.52 12.19
CA ALA A 24 6.03 -4.85 11.02
C ALA A 24 7.10 -4.10 10.21
N ILE A 25 8.03 -3.45 10.91
CA ILE A 25 9.16 -2.73 10.30
C ILE A 25 10.15 -3.75 9.72
N LEU A 26 10.58 -4.73 10.52
CA LEU A 26 11.55 -5.74 10.10
C LEU A 26 11.10 -6.47 8.82
N THR A 27 9.84 -6.88 8.76
CA THR A 27 9.31 -7.59 7.59
C THR A 27 9.17 -6.66 6.38
N ALA A 28 8.88 -5.38 6.60
CA ALA A 28 8.86 -4.39 5.53
C ALA A 28 10.26 -4.09 4.98
N GLU A 29 11.26 -3.94 5.84
CA GLU A 29 12.66 -3.79 5.45
C GLU A 29 13.17 -5.02 4.69
N ALA A 30 12.78 -6.22 5.10
CA ALA A 30 13.13 -7.44 4.38
C ALA A 30 12.61 -7.43 2.93
N VAL A 31 11.44 -6.81 2.68
CA VAL A 31 10.78 -6.76 1.37
C VAL A 31 11.25 -5.59 0.51
N PHE A 32 11.37 -4.41 1.09
CA PHE A 32 11.64 -3.16 0.37
C PHE A 32 13.09 -2.69 0.47
N GLY A 33 13.86 -3.24 1.41
CA GLY A 33 15.17 -2.73 1.79
C GLY A 33 15.07 -1.65 2.87
N THR A 34 16.22 -1.27 3.42
CA THR A 34 16.34 -0.18 4.40
C THR A 34 16.42 1.18 3.69
N GLY A 35 15.91 2.23 4.34
CA GLY A 35 16.06 3.62 3.86
C GLY A 35 15.10 4.06 2.75
N THR A 36 14.18 3.19 2.31
CA THR A 36 13.07 3.59 1.42
C THR A 36 11.76 3.59 2.18
N PRO A 37 10.83 4.52 1.89
CA PRO A 37 9.48 4.44 2.45
C PRO A 37 8.84 3.12 2.04
N PHE A 38 8.29 2.40 3.02
CA PHE A 38 7.68 1.11 2.78
C PHE A 38 6.37 1.30 2.00
N GLY A 39 6.23 0.62 0.86
CA GLY A 39 4.97 0.64 0.09
C GLY A 39 3.78 -0.01 0.82
N ARG A 40 4.06 -0.84 1.84
CA ARG A 40 3.08 -1.39 2.80
C ARG A 40 3.78 -1.97 4.02
N ARG A 41 3.00 -2.24 5.07
CA ARG A 41 3.36 -3.16 6.16
C ARG A 41 2.43 -4.39 6.13
N TRP A 42 2.87 -5.50 6.73
CA TRP A 42 2.05 -6.72 6.86
C TRP A 42 1.37 -6.75 8.22
N SER A 43 0.11 -7.21 8.27
CA SER A 43 -0.58 -7.39 9.55
C SER A 43 -0.03 -8.60 10.29
N LEU A 44 -0.10 -8.58 11.63
CA LEU A 44 0.33 -9.72 12.45
C LEU A 44 -0.34 -11.02 12.02
N GLN A 45 -1.65 -11.00 11.80
CA GLN A 45 -2.41 -12.15 11.34
C GLN A 45 -1.90 -12.70 10.00
N SER A 46 -1.57 -11.82 9.04
CA SER A 46 -0.99 -12.26 7.76
C SER A 46 0.40 -12.88 7.93
N LEU A 47 1.22 -12.32 8.83
CA LEU A 47 2.56 -12.83 9.12
C LEU A 47 2.50 -14.19 9.83
N CYS A 48 1.61 -14.39 10.80
CA CYS A 48 1.40 -15.68 11.45
C CYS A 48 0.98 -16.75 10.42
N ALA A 49 0.05 -16.41 9.53
CA ALA A 49 -0.41 -17.33 8.49
C ALA A 49 0.70 -17.67 7.48
N ASP A 50 1.46 -16.67 7.04
CA ASP A 50 2.49 -16.84 6.01
C ASP A 50 3.77 -17.50 6.55
N LEU A 51 4.25 -17.09 7.72
CA LEU A 51 5.55 -17.48 8.28
C LEU A 51 5.44 -18.68 9.21
N LEU A 52 4.45 -18.66 10.11
CA LEU A 52 4.29 -19.65 11.19
C LEU A 52 3.27 -20.75 10.86
N LYS A 53 2.48 -20.58 9.80
CA LYS A 53 1.45 -21.53 9.33
C LYS A 53 0.32 -21.79 10.34
N PHE A 54 0.03 -20.83 11.21
CA PHE A 54 -1.16 -20.86 12.06
C PHE A 54 -1.92 -19.53 12.00
N ARG A 55 -3.15 -19.54 12.51
CA ARG A 55 -4.02 -18.37 12.54
C ARG A 55 -4.31 -17.97 13.98
N ILE A 56 -4.17 -16.68 14.25
CA ILE A 56 -4.61 -16.04 15.50
C ILE A 56 -6.04 -15.53 15.36
N ARG A 57 -6.69 -15.24 16.50
CA ARG A 57 -8.03 -14.64 16.58
C ARG A 57 -9.10 -15.50 15.89
N GLN A 58 -9.06 -16.81 16.14
CA GLN A 58 -10.05 -17.74 15.61
C GLN A 58 -11.33 -17.66 16.45
N GLY A 59 -12.48 -17.46 15.81
CA GLY A 59 -13.81 -17.52 16.47
C GLY A 59 -14.38 -16.17 16.92
N SER A 60 -13.55 -15.13 17.09
CA SER A 60 -14.01 -13.75 17.19
C SER A 60 -12.97 -12.82 16.57
N ASN A 61 -13.40 -11.79 15.86
CA ASN A 61 -12.48 -10.75 15.36
C ASN A 61 -12.00 -9.81 16.48
N THR A 62 -12.24 -10.19 17.73
CA THR A 62 -11.83 -9.46 18.92
C THR A 62 -10.34 -9.68 19.13
N HIS A 63 -9.61 -8.59 19.36
CA HIS A 63 -8.20 -8.66 19.68
C HIS A 63 -8.01 -9.12 21.12
N ASP A 64 -7.22 -10.17 21.32
CA ASP A 64 -6.66 -10.53 22.62
C ASP A 64 -5.20 -10.04 22.67
N ALA A 65 -4.91 -9.13 23.59
CA ALA A 65 -3.59 -8.54 23.74
C ALA A 65 -2.52 -9.58 24.12
N TRP A 66 -2.89 -10.62 24.87
CA TRP A 66 -1.97 -11.69 25.25
C TRP A 66 -1.64 -12.58 24.05
N GLU A 67 -2.66 -13.01 23.29
CA GLU A 67 -2.47 -13.77 22.05
C GLU A 67 -1.62 -12.97 21.05
N ASP A 68 -1.95 -11.70 20.83
CA ASP A 68 -1.24 -10.82 19.90
C ASP A 68 0.23 -10.62 20.31
N ALA A 69 0.51 -10.42 21.60
CA ALA A 69 1.88 -10.27 22.10
C ALA A 69 2.70 -11.56 21.93
N MET A 70 2.12 -12.72 22.24
CA MET A 70 2.76 -14.01 22.04
C MET A 70 3.02 -14.28 20.56
N ALA A 71 2.03 -14.02 19.70
CA ALA A 71 2.17 -14.19 18.26
C ALA A 71 3.24 -13.27 17.66
N ALA A 72 3.30 -12.00 18.08
CA ALA A 72 4.34 -11.08 17.63
C ALA A 72 5.75 -11.54 18.08
N ARG A 73 5.87 -12.08 19.30
CA ARG A 73 7.11 -12.70 19.79
C ARG A 73 7.52 -13.91 18.93
N GLU A 74 6.59 -14.80 18.59
CA GLU A 74 6.90 -15.97 17.74
C GLU A 74 7.32 -15.56 16.33
N VAL A 75 6.67 -14.54 15.75
CA VAL A 75 7.09 -13.97 14.47
C VAL A 75 8.51 -13.40 14.56
N ALA A 76 8.81 -12.65 15.62
CA ALA A 76 10.15 -12.09 15.84
C ALA A 76 11.22 -13.19 15.92
N LEU A 77 10.98 -14.21 16.73
CA LEU A 77 11.88 -15.36 16.86
C LEU A 77 12.08 -16.09 15.53
N TRP A 78 11.01 -16.31 14.78
CA TRP A 78 11.10 -16.95 13.47
C TRP A 78 11.97 -16.16 12.49
N CYS A 79 11.82 -14.83 12.46
CA CYS A 79 12.64 -13.96 11.62
C CYS A 79 14.13 -14.03 11.99
N ILE A 80 14.46 -14.15 13.27
CA ILE A 80 15.83 -14.28 13.77
C ILE A 80 16.41 -15.66 13.47
N CYS A 81 15.65 -16.72 13.76
CA CYS A 81 16.11 -18.10 13.63
C CYS A 81 16.18 -18.59 12.18
N TYR A 82 15.41 -18.00 11.27
CA TYR A 82 15.32 -18.45 9.87
C TYR A 82 15.51 -17.32 8.85
N PRO A 83 16.68 -16.64 8.84
CA PRO A 83 16.91 -15.47 7.99
C PRO A 83 16.80 -15.79 6.49
N ASP A 84 17.19 -16.99 6.06
CA ASP A 84 17.08 -17.37 4.65
C ASP A 84 15.62 -17.62 4.22
N LYS A 85 14.81 -18.20 5.11
CA LYS A 85 13.37 -18.36 4.87
C LYS A 85 12.69 -17.00 4.82
N LEU A 86 13.10 -16.05 5.68
CA LEU A 86 12.62 -14.67 5.65
C LEU A 86 12.95 -14.01 4.30
N LYS A 87 14.19 -14.12 3.80
CA LYS A 87 14.58 -13.60 2.47
C LYS A 87 13.73 -14.20 1.34
N GLN A 88 13.48 -15.50 1.38
CA GLN A 88 12.64 -16.18 0.37
C GLN A 88 11.18 -15.74 0.46
N TRP A 89 10.63 -15.59 1.65
CA TRP A 89 9.31 -15.01 1.84
C TRP A 89 9.26 -13.57 1.31
N ALA A 90 10.26 -12.75 1.63
CA ALA A 90 10.30 -11.35 1.24
C ALA A 90 10.33 -11.15 -0.27
N LYS A 91 11.10 -11.96 -1.01
CA LYS A 91 11.08 -11.97 -2.49
C LYS A 91 9.68 -12.27 -3.05
N ARG A 92 8.98 -13.26 -2.47
CA ARG A 92 7.61 -13.63 -2.88
C ARG A 92 6.62 -12.52 -2.55
N ALA A 93 6.72 -11.94 -1.35
CA ALA A 93 5.89 -10.84 -0.90
C ALA A 93 6.08 -9.59 -1.77
N ARG A 94 7.33 -9.27 -2.16
CA ARG A 94 7.64 -8.18 -3.12
C ARG A 94 6.97 -8.41 -4.46
N LYS A 95 7.11 -9.60 -5.04
CA LYS A 95 6.49 -9.95 -6.33
C LYS A 95 4.97 -9.81 -6.26
N LYS A 96 4.34 -10.30 -5.17
CA LYS A 96 2.90 -10.16 -4.94
C LYS A 96 2.47 -8.70 -4.87
N HIS A 97 3.18 -7.88 -4.09
CA HIS A 97 2.90 -6.45 -3.96
C HIS A 97 3.00 -5.71 -5.30
N MET A 98 4.04 -5.97 -6.10
CA MET A 98 4.19 -5.35 -7.42
C MET A 98 3.06 -5.77 -8.37
N ALA A 99 2.65 -7.04 -8.35
CA ALA A 99 1.53 -7.53 -9.15
C ALA A 99 0.18 -6.90 -8.73
N GLU A 100 -0.06 -6.74 -7.42
CA GLU A 100 -1.24 -6.05 -6.90
C GLU A 100 -1.26 -4.58 -7.32
N LYS A 101 -0.12 -3.88 -7.25
CA LYS A 101 0.03 -2.50 -7.70
C LYS A 101 -0.24 -2.35 -9.20
N ALA A 102 0.30 -3.24 -10.03
CA ALA A 102 0.08 -3.26 -11.47
C ALA A 102 -1.40 -3.48 -11.82
N LYS A 103 -2.07 -4.46 -11.18
CA LYS A 103 -3.51 -4.70 -11.36
C LYS A 103 -4.35 -3.49 -10.96
N ARG A 104 -3.99 -2.79 -9.88
CA ARG A 104 -4.68 -1.57 -9.45
C ARG A 104 -4.51 -0.44 -10.47
N ALA A 105 -3.31 -0.28 -11.03
CA ALA A 105 -3.05 0.70 -12.09
C ALA A 105 -3.85 0.40 -13.36
N GLU A 106 -3.93 -0.86 -13.78
CA GLU A 106 -4.71 -1.29 -14.94
C GLU A 106 -6.22 -1.03 -14.75
N ARG A 107 -6.77 -1.36 -13.57
CA ARG A 107 -8.17 -1.05 -13.23
C ARG A 107 -8.45 0.46 -13.30
N ARG A 108 -7.53 1.30 -12.81
CA ARG A 108 -7.64 2.76 -12.92
C ARG A 108 -7.61 3.22 -14.37
N ARG A 109 -6.72 2.66 -15.21
CA ARG A 109 -6.65 2.96 -16.65
C ARG A 109 -7.94 2.58 -17.37
N ASN A 110 -8.49 1.40 -17.09
CA ASN A 110 -9.75 0.96 -17.70
C ASN A 110 -10.94 1.81 -17.25
N LYS A 111 -11.00 2.22 -15.97
CA LYS A 111 -12.02 3.17 -15.49
C LYS A 111 -11.95 4.50 -16.25
N ARG A 112 -10.76 5.06 -16.44
CA ARG A 112 -10.56 6.30 -17.21
C ARG A 112 -10.97 6.14 -18.68
N ARG A 113 -10.60 5.03 -19.32
CA ARG A 113 -11.04 4.73 -20.70
C ARG A 113 -12.55 4.64 -20.78
N ASN A 114 -13.20 3.93 -19.87
CA ASN A 114 -14.65 3.79 -19.87
C ASN A 114 -15.35 5.14 -19.65
N MET A 115 -14.79 5.99 -18.77
CA MET A 115 -15.28 7.35 -18.55
C MET A 115 -15.15 8.24 -19.80
N TYR A 116 -14.06 8.11 -20.57
CA TYR A 116 -13.88 8.83 -21.83
C TYR A 116 -14.86 8.37 -22.93
N TYR A 117 -15.18 7.07 -23.01
CA TYR A 117 -16.15 6.54 -23.98
C TYR A 117 -17.62 6.78 -23.59
N SER A 118 -17.91 7.09 -22.32
CA SER A 118 -19.26 7.35 -21.81
C SER A 118 -19.56 8.83 -21.54
N ALA A 119 -18.64 9.75 -21.86
CA ALA A 119 -18.94 11.17 -21.83
C ALA A 119 -20.03 11.47 -22.87
N PRO A 120 -21.19 12.04 -22.47
CA PRO A 120 -22.18 12.50 -23.43
C PRO A 120 -21.49 13.49 -24.38
N VAL A 121 -21.65 13.28 -25.68
CA VAL A 121 -21.34 14.32 -26.66
C VAL A 121 -22.26 15.50 -26.29
N PRO A 122 -21.75 16.72 -26.08
CA PRO A 122 -22.63 17.86 -25.88
C PRO A 122 -23.50 17.98 -27.13
N ASP A 123 -24.79 17.67 -27.01
CA ASP A 123 -25.76 18.11 -28.02
C ASP A 123 -25.70 19.63 -28.02
N ASP A 124 -25.59 20.19 -29.23
CA ASP A 124 -25.33 21.61 -29.53
C ASP A 124 -26.57 22.48 -29.26
N GLU A 125 -27.18 22.32 -28.07
CA GLU A 125 -28.31 23.12 -27.62
C GLU A 125 -28.03 23.76 -26.26
N TYR A 126 -28.06 25.08 -26.31
CA TYR A 126 -27.74 26.07 -25.31
C TYR A 126 -28.61 25.91 -24.05
N GLU A 127 -28.13 25.21 -23.00
CA GLU A 127 -28.71 25.32 -21.66
C GLU A 127 -27.65 25.44 -20.55
N ASP A 128 -27.71 26.61 -19.92
CA ASP A 128 -27.08 27.03 -18.66
C ASP A 128 -27.30 25.99 -17.55
N CYS A 129 -26.23 25.35 -17.07
CA CYS A 129 -26.32 24.57 -15.84
C CYS A 129 -25.07 24.67 -14.98
N GLY A 130 -25.33 24.95 -13.70
CA GLY A 130 -24.37 25.39 -12.70
C GLY A 130 -23.27 24.39 -12.39
N TYR A 131 -22.08 24.95 -12.21
CA TYR A 131 -20.83 24.30 -11.91
C TYR A 131 -20.84 23.67 -10.51
N TYR A 132 -21.34 22.44 -10.36
CA TYR A 132 -21.16 21.64 -9.15
C TYR A 132 -19.83 20.87 -9.25
N HIS A 133 -18.78 21.42 -8.63
CA HIS A 133 -17.54 20.69 -8.34
C HIS A 133 -17.81 19.68 -7.22
N ASP A 134 -17.90 18.40 -7.57
CA ASP A 134 -17.91 17.30 -6.62
C ASP A 134 -16.47 17.06 -6.12
N TYR A 135 -16.10 17.73 -5.03
CA TYR A 135 -14.85 17.47 -4.31
C TYR A 135 -14.98 16.15 -3.55
N GLY A 136 -14.81 15.04 -4.27
CA GLY A 136 -14.62 13.73 -3.66
C GLY A 136 -13.29 13.67 -2.93
N GLU A 137 -13.27 14.05 -1.64
CA GLU A 137 -12.16 13.87 -0.70
C GLU A 137 -11.68 12.40 -0.72
N ASN A 138 -10.56 12.15 -1.40
CA ASN A 138 -9.76 10.96 -1.18
C ASN A 138 -8.47 11.42 -0.51
N GLU A 139 -8.36 11.20 0.80
CA GLU A 139 -7.27 11.66 1.68
C GLU A 139 -5.87 11.05 1.38
N ASP A 140 -5.70 10.29 0.30
CA ASP A 140 -4.44 9.62 -0.04
C ASP A 140 -3.90 10.03 -1.43
N ASP A 141 -4.35 11.16 -1.96
CA ASP A 141 -3.88 11.67 -3.24
C ASP A 141 -2.60 12.50 -3.04
N GLU A 142 -1.44 11.85 -3.10
CA GLU A 142 -0.24 12.56 -3.60
C GLU A 142 -0.61 13.12 -4.97
N ILE A 143 -0.90 14.43 -5.02
CA ILE A 143 -1.27 15.17 -6.22
C ILE A 143 -0.14 14.99 -7.23
N LEU A 144 -0.35 14.13 -8.23
CA LEU A 144 0.60 13.90 -9.31
C LEU A 144 0.90 15.23 -10.00
N ARG A 145 2.17 15.55 -10.17
CA ARG A 145 2.56 16.76 -10.90
C ARG A 145 2.44 16.49 -12.39
N TRP A 146 2.16 17.53 -13.18
CA TRP A 146 2.11 17.44 -14.65
C TRP A 146 3.35 16.78 -15.27
N GLU A 147 4.48 16.88 -14.59
CA GLU A 147 5.76 16.26 -14.93
C GLU A 147 5.71 14.72 -14.95
N ASP A 148 4.88 14.09 -14.11
CA ASP A 148 4.75 12.62 -14.02
C ASP A 148 3.89 12.02 -15.15
N VAL A 149 3.19 12.87 -15.90
CA VAL A 149 2.19 12.51 -16.91
C VAL A 149 2.75 12.62 -18.33
N ILE A 150 3.78 13.43 -18.54
CA ILE A 150 4.31 13.75 -19.88
C ILE A 150 5.62 12.99 -20.14
N GLU A 151 5.55 11.98 -21.01
CA GLU A 151 6.71 11.38 -21.65
C GLU A 151 7.13 12.25 -22.85
N TRP A 152 8.12 13.13 -22.64
CA TRP A 152 8.56 14.15 -23.61
C TRP A 152 9.11 13.59 -24.94
N GLU A 153 9.38 12.29 -25.01
CA GLU A 153 9.79 11.60 -26.23
C GLU A 153 8.61 11.29 -27.15
N MET A 154 7.40 11.11 -26.61
CA MET A 154 6.21 10.72 -27.38
C MET A 154 5.41 11.92 -27.88
N TRP A 155 5.79 13.14 -27.51
CA TRP A 155 5.08 14.35 -27.89
C TRP A 155 5.47 14.80 -29.31
N PRO A 156 4.49 15.01 -30.23
CA PRO A 156 4.77 15.46 -31.58
C PRO A 156 5.49 16.81 -31.53
N LYS A 157 6.68 16.87 -32.14
CA LYS A 157 7.58 18.03 -32.04
C LYS A 157 7.11 19.24 -32.85
N SER A 158 6.09 19.07 -33.71
CA SER A 158 5.43 20.16 -34.43
C SER A 158 3.99 19.77 -34.81
N PRO A 159 3.04 20.73 -34.85
CA PRO A 159 1.73 20.50 -35.47
C PRO A 159 1.89 20.26 -36.98
N PRO A 160 1.04 19.43 -37.62
CA PRO A 160 1.05 19.27 -39.07
C PRO A 160 0.70 20.59 -39.76
N SER A 161 1.42 20.93 -40.84
CA SER A 161 1.13 22.09 -41.67
C SER A 161 -0.24 21.92 -42.33
N SER A 162 -1.09 22.94 -42.22
CA SER A 162 -2.37 23.02 -42.94
C SER A 162 -2.08 23.31 -44.42
N ASP A 163 -2.43 22.37 -45.29
CA ASP A 163 -2.64 22.61 -46.73
C ASP A 163 -4.06 23.15 -46.97
#